data_AF-A0A815DAN6-F1
#
_entry.id   AF-A0A815DAN6-F1
#
_cell.length_a   1.000
_cell.length_b   1.000
_cell.length_c   1.000
_cell.angle_alpha   90.00
_cell.angle_beta   90.00
_cell.angle_gamma   90.00
#
_symmetry.space_group_name_H-M   'P 1'
#
loop_
_entity.id
_entity.type
_entity.pdbx_description
1 polymer ?
#
loop_
_entity_poly.entity_id
_entity_poly.type
_entity_poly.pdbx_seq_one_letter_code
_entity_poly.pdbx_strand_id
1 'polypeptide(L)'
;MADLHKRVYSMLGQNNNLKNNDIVKHFVQEGFKRRTIYDIIKRYEIGLPAEDLPNSGRPTSFKGKSLKRLQNAATNRIGVSQRSLGKKFGVTQSNIHYNLNKLVLVWLGLSAKGISIPYIDGTKGLAITADIYINKCLSKRRSFIEEHHAGDEYIFWPNLASSHYAHKNSTMASSTKHQIRTKRS
;
A
#
# COMPACT_ATOMS: atom_id res chain seq x y z
N MET A 1 -1.86 15.11 -24.98
CA MET A 1 -2.80 14.20 -25.67
C MET A 1 -4.23 14.37 -25.17
N ALA A 2 -4.50 14.30 -23.87
CA ALA A 2 -5.85 14.54 -23.33
C ALA A 2 -6.48 15.89 -23.76
N ASP A 3 -5.68 16.95 -23.88
CA ASP A 3 -6.11 18.26 -24.37
C ASP A 3 -6.54 18.24 -25.86
N LEU A 4 -5.84 17.47 -26.69
CA LEU A 4 -6.15 17.30 -28.11
C LEU A 4 -7.50 16.60 -28.32
N HIS A 5 -7.77 15.53 -27.56
CA HIS A 5 -9.05 14.81 -27.68
C HIS A 5 -10.24 15.72 -27.39
N LYS A 6 -10.14 16.53 -26.33
CA LYS A 6 -11.19 17.48 -25.95
C LYS A 6 -11.41 18.55 -27.02
N ARG A 7 -10.34 19.09 -27.61
CA ARG A 7 -10.43 20.08 -28.71
C ARG A 7 -11.12 19.50 -29.94
N VAL A 8 -10.73 18.29 -30.36
CA VAL A 8 -11.36 17.60 -31.50
C VAL A 8 -12.84 17.30 -31.22
N TYR A 9 -13.16 16.80 -30.03
CA TYR A 9 -14.54 16.52 -29.61
C TYR A 9 -15.40 17.78 -29.59
N SER A 10 -14.87 18.91 -29.10
CA SER A 10 -15.58 20.18 -29.10
C SER A 10 -15.88 20.67 -30.53
N MET A 11 -14.93 20.52 -31.47
CA MET A 11 -15.15 20.90 -32.86
C MET A 11 -16.19 20.03 -33.56
N LEU A 12 -16.22 18.72 -33.24
CA LEU A 12 -17.20 17.78 -33.77
C LEU A 12 -18.61 18.02 -33.19
N GLY A 13 -18.71 18.34 -31.90
CA GLY A 13 -19.99 18.55 -31.22
C GLY A 13 -20.66 19.89 -31.51
N GLN A 14 -19.91 20.92 -31.91
CA GLN A 14 -20.43 22.27 -32.18
C GLN A 14 -20.85 22.49 -33.64
N ASN A 15 -20.34 21.68 -34.59
CA ASN A 15 -20.47 21.97 -36.02
C ASN A 15 -20.91 20.74 -36.84
N ASN A 16 -22.22 20.50 -36.91
CA ASN A 16 -22.79 19.40 -37.72
C ASN A 16 -22.49 19.49 -39.23
N ASN A 17 -22.03 20.65 -39.74
CA ASN A 17 -21.74 20.86 -41.15
C ASN A 17 -20.24 20.76 -41.52
N LEU A 18 -19.33 20.62 -40.55
CA LEU A 18 -17.91 20.51 -40.83
C LEU A 18 -17.57 19.08 -41.28
N LYS A 19 -16.93 18.94 -42.44
CA LYS A 19 -16.47 17.63 -42.92
C LYS A 19 -15.25 17.19 -42.11
N ASN A 20 -15.15 15.89 -41.82
CA ASN A 20 -14.00 15.31 -41.11
C ASN A 20 -12.64 15.70 -41.73
N ASN A 21 -12.58 15.88 -43.05
CA ASN A 21 -11.37 16.30 -43.74
C ASN A 21 -10.91 17.71 -43.37
N ASP A 22 -11.83 18.64 -43.12
CA ASP A 22 -11.51 20.02 -42.77
C ASP A 22 -10.95 20.10 -41.35
N ILE A 23 -11.55 19.33 -40.43
CA ILE A 23 -11.06 19.18 -39.04
C ILE A 23 -9.64 18.59 -39.05
N VAL A 24 -9.42 17.53 -39.82
CA VAL A 24 -8.10 16.91 -39.96
C VAL A 24 -7.08 17.90 -40.53
N LYS A 25 -7.45 18.67 -41.56
CA LYS A 25 -6.56 19.67 -42.17
C LYS A 25 -6.14 20.74 -41.16
N HIS A 26 -7.06 21.23 -40.34
CA HIS A 26 -6.79 22.19 -39.27
C HIS A 26 -5.75 21.65 -38.27
N PHE A 27 -5.96 20.46 -37.71
CA PHE A 27 -5.01 19.90 -36.73
C PHE A 27 -3.68 19.45 -37.36
N VAL A 28 -3.67 19.09 -38.64
CA VAL A 28 -2.40 18.82 -39.35
C VAL A 28 -1.60 20.11 -39.53
N GLN A 29 -2.25 21.25 -39.80
CA GLN A 29 -1.59 22.56 -39.85
C GLN A 29 -1.01 22.98 -38.49
N GLU A 30 -1.65 22.57 -37.39
CA GLU A 30 -1.10 22.73 -36.03
C GLU A 30 0.06 21.77 -35.70
N GLY A 31 0.41 20.85 -36.61
CA GLY A 31 1.54 19.92 -36.45
C GLY A 31 1.17 18.55 -35.90
N PHE A 32 -0.11 18.21 -35.75
CA PHE A 32 -0.53 16.88 -35.31
C PHE A 32 -0.51 15.86 -36.45
N LYS A 33 -0.21 14.60 -36.12
CA LYS A 33 -0.21 13.52 -37.10
C LYS A 33 -1.64 13.21 -37.55
N ARG A 34 -1.86 13.22 -38.87
CA ARG A 34 -3.15 12.89 -39.52
C ARG A 34 -3.82 11.64 -38.94
N ARG A 35 -3.06 10.55 -38.76
CA ARG A 35 -3.54 9.29 -38.20
C ARG A 35 -4.17 9.45 -36.81
N THR A 36 -3.51 10.19 -35.93
CA THR A 36 -3.99 10.44 -34.56
C THR A 36 -5.35 11.15 -34.58
N ILE A 37 -5.55 12.11 -35.48
CA ILE A 37 -6.82 12.85 -35.56
C ILE A 37 -7.95 11.94 -36.06
N TYR A 38 -7.71 11.12 -37.09
CA TYR A 38 -8.71 10.13 -37.52
C TYR A 38 -9.03 9.10 -36.45
N ASP A 39 -8.03 8.64 -35.69
CA ASP A 39 -8.25 7.71 -34.57
C ASP A 39 -9.17 8.35 -33.50
N ILE A 40 -9.00 9.66 -33.23
CA ILE A 40 -9.86 10.41 -32.30
C ILE A 40 -11.28 10.59 -32.85
N ILE A 41 -11.43 10.96 -34.13
CA ILE A 41 -12.76 11.07 -34.79
C ILE A 41 -13.49 9.72 -34.72
N LYS A 42 -12.80 8.62 -35.02
CA LYS A 42 -13.38 7.27 -34.95
C LYS A 42 -13.82 6.92 -33.53
N ARG A 43 -13.05 7.32 -32.50
CA ARG A 43 -13.46 7.15 -31.09
C ARG A 43 -14.73 7.93 -30.78
N TYR A 44 -14.87 9.15 -31.30
CA TYR A 44 -16.06 9.99 -31.14
C TYR A 44 -17.30 9.35 -31.79
N GLU A 45 -17.17 8.86 -33.02
CA GLU A 45 -18.26 8.18 -33.75
C GLU A 45 -18.78 6.93 -33.02
N ILE A 46 -17.90 6.22 -32.30
CA ILE A 46 -18.25 5.04 -31.49
C ILE A 46 -18.81 5.44 -30.10
N GLY A 47 -18.84 6.73 -29.78
CA GLY A 47 -19.35 7.25 -28.50
C GLY A 47 -18.41 7.02 -27.32
N LEU A 48 -17.10 6.82 -27.56
CA LEU A 48 -16.12 6.71 -26.49
C LEU A 48 -15.82 8.10 -25.89
N PRO A 49 -15.50 8.19 -24.59
CA PRO A 49 -15.12 9.45 -23.97
C PRO A 49 -13.80 10.01 -24.53
N ALA A 50 -13.64 11.33 -24.44
CA ALA A 50 -12.41 12.03 -24.84
C ALA A 50 -11.23 11.68 -23.90
N GLU A 51 -11.54 11.31 -22.66
CA GLU A 51 -10.55 10.89 -21.67
C GLU A 51 -9.80 9.63 -22.12
N ASP A 52 -8.54 9.53 -21.75
CA ASP A 52 -7.78 8.32 -21.95
C ASP A 52 -8.32 7.23 -21.03
N LEU A 53 -8.67 6.09 -21.62
CA LEU A 53 -9.09 4.93 -20.86
C LEU A 53 -7.88 4.37 -20.09
N PRO A 54 -8.10 3.84 -18.88
CA PRO A 54 -7.03 3.19 -18.15
C PRO A 54 -6.49 2.03 -18.99
N ASN A 55 -5.17 1.97 -19.14
CA ASN A 55 -4.52 0.86 -19.81
C ASN A 55 -4.92 -0.45 -19.09
N SER A 56 -5.31 -1.46 -19.86
CA SER A 56 -5.73 -2.78 -19.35
C SER A 56 -4.65 -3.46 -18.50
N GLY A 57 -3.39 -3.05 -18.68
CA GLY A 57 -2.25 -3.48 -17.89
C GLY A 57 -1.97 -4.98 -18.00
N ARG A 58 -0.99 -5.44 -17.23
CA ARG A 58 -0.68 -6.87 -17.15
C ARG A 58 -1.71 -7.57 -16.26
N PRO A 59 -2.27 -8.73 -16.67
CA PRO A 59 -3.13 -9.52 -15.80
C PRO A 59 -2.40 -9.91 -14.51
N THR A 60 -3.01 -9.65 -13.35
CA THR A 60 -2.47 -10.08 -12.06
C THR A 60 -2.69 -11.59 -11.84
N SER A 61 -1.73 -12.26 -11.22
CA SER A 61 -1.75 -13.73 -11.00
C SER A 61 -2.83 -14.19 -10.02
N PHE A 62 -3.25 -13.32 -9.10
CA PHE A 62 -4.33 -13.60 -8.16
C PHE A 62 -5.53 -12.72 -8.47
N LYS A 63 -6.56 -13.31 -9.08
CA LYS A 63 -7.88 -12.69 -9.28
C LYS A 63 -9.00 -13.64 -8.84
N GLY A 64 -10.08 -13.06 -8.32
CA GLY A 64 -11.31 -13.78 -7.96
C GLY A 64 -11.05 -14.95 -7.00
N LYS A 65 -11.41 -16.16 -7.44
CA LYS A 65 -11.35 -17.39 -6.62
C LYS A 65 -9.95 -17.69 -6.08
N SER A 66 -8.90 -17.44 -6.87
CA SER A 66 -7.52 -17.71 -6.47
C SER A 66 -7.07 -16.84 -5.29
N LEU A 67 -7.45 -15.55 -5.30
CA LEU A 67 -7.16 -14.62 -4.21
C LEU A 67 -7.90 -15.02 -2.93
N LYS A 68 -9.17 -15.41 -3.03
CA LYS A 68 -9.95 -15.91 -1.88
C LYS A 68 -9.34 -17.18 -1.28
N ARG A 69 -8.83 -18.09 -2.12
CA ARG A 69 -8.11 -19.29 -1.66
C ARG A 69 -6.82 -18.92 -0.94
N LEU A 70 -6.07 -17.93 -1.43
CA LEU A 70 -4.87 -17.43 -0.78
C LEU A 70 -5.18 -16.82 0.59
N GLN A 71 -6.21 -15.97 0.67
CA GLN A 71 -6.66 -15.36 1.92
C GLN A 71 -7.08 -16.42 2.93
N ASN A 72 -7.93 -17.38 2.55
CA ASN A 72 -8.34 -18.48 3.44
C ASN A 72 -7.19 -19.37 3.91
N ALA A 73 -6.13 -19.50 3.10
CA ALA A 73 -4.94 -20.26 3.47
C ALA A 73 -4.05 -19.50 4.48
N ALA A 74 -4.18 -18.17 4.56
CA ALA A 74 -3.40 -17.32 5.45
C ALA A 74 -4.15 -16.91 6.72
N THR A 75 -5.47 -16.69 6.64
CA THR A 75 -6.30 -16.23 7.76
C THR A 75 -6.42 -17.32 8.84
N ASN A 76 -6.26 -16.92 10.11
CA ASN A 76 -6.44 -17.77 11.30
C ASN A 76 -5.60 -19.07 11.31
N ARG A 77 -4.46 -19.09 10.61
CA ARG A 77 -3.53 -20.22 10.60
C ARG A 77 -2.22 -19.83 11.29
N ILE A 78 -1.93 -20.48 12.42
CA ILE A 78 -0.65 -20.36 13.11
C ILE A 78 0.41 -21.16 12.34
N GLY A 79 1.62 -20.61 12.17
CA GLY A 79 2.76 -21.31 11.56
C GLY A 79 2.82 -21.31 10.03
N VAL A 80 1.86 -20.69 9.34
CA VAL A 80 1.88 -20.61 7.87
C VAL A 80 2.70 -19.38 7.43
N SER A 81 3.91 -19.63 6.93
CA SER A 81 4.76 -18.57 6.39
C SER A 81 4.39 -18.18 4.95
N GLN A 82 4.67 -16.93 4.55
CA GLN A 82 4.48 -16.47 3.18
C GLN A 82 5.29 -17.30 2.17
N ARG A 83 6.46 -17.83 2.58
CA ARG A 83 7.29 -18.71 1.75
C ARG A 83 6.62 -20.07 1.54
N SER A 84 5.99 -20.63 2.58
CA SER A 84 5.20 -21.86 2.48
C SER A 84 3.99 -21.66 1.54
N LEU A 85 3.29 -20.54 1.68
CA LEU A 85 2.22 -20.15 0.76
C LEU A 85 2.74 -19.97 -0.68
N GLY A 86 3.90 -19.36 -0.87
CA GLY A 86 4.51 -19.20 -2.20
C GLY A 86 4.71 -20.54 -2.88
N LYS A 87 5.29 -21.52 -2.17
CA LYS A 87 5.43 -22.90 -2.65
C LYS A 87 4.08 -23.52 -2.98
N LYS A 88 3.08 -23.36 -2.10
CA LYS A 88 1.73 -23.92 -2.28
C LYS A 88 1.00 -23.37 -3.51
N PHE A 89 1.19 -22.09 -3.81
CA PHE A 89 0.53 -21.41 -4.92
C PHE A 89 1.41 -21.28 -6.17
N GLY A 90 2.62 -21.84 -6.17
CA GLY A 90 3.54 -21.77 -7.31
C GLY A 90 4.04 -20.37 -7.64
N VAL A 91 4.13 -19.49 -6.65
CA VAL A 91 4.52 -18.08 -6.83
C VAL A 91 5.63 -17.67 -5.86
N THR A 92 6.27 -16.54 -6.16
CA THR A 92 7.28 -15.97 -5.26
C THR A 92 6.64 -15.49 -3.96
N GLN A 93 7.44 -15.46 -2.89
CA GLN A 93 7.00 -14.93 -1.60
C GLN A 93 6.57 -13.45 -1.71
N SER A 94 7.24 -12.66 -2.56
CA SER A 94 6.85 -11.27 -2.82
C SER A 94 5.45 -11.18 -3.43
N ASN A 95 5.11 -12.07 -4.37
CA ASN A 95 3.77 -12.11 -4.96
C ASN A 95 2.69 -12.44 -3.91
N ILE A 96 2.98 -13.36 -2.99
CA ILE A 96 2.12 -13.62 -1.82
C ILE A 96 1.96 -12.37 -0.95
N HIS A 97 3.06 -11.67 -0.66
CA HIS A 97 3.05 -10.45 0.14
C HIS A 97 2.18 -9.36 -0.49
N TYR A 98 2.24 -9.15 -1.81
CA TYR A 98 1.44 -8.14 -2.48
C TYR A 98 -0.06 -8.45 -2.51
N ASN A 99 -0.44 -9.73 -2.42
CA ASN A 99 -1.83 -10.19 -2.54
C ASN A 99 -2.49 -10.55 -1.21
N LEU A 100 -1.71 -10.80 -0.15
CA LEU A 100 -2.26 -10.86 1.20
C LEU A 100 -2.53 -9.44 1.69
N ASN A 101 -3.78 -9.18 2.09
CA ASN A 101 -4.29 -7.87 2.48
C ASN A 101 -3.35 -7.15 3.46
N LYS A 102 -3.38 -5.81 3.41
CA LYS A 102 -2.76 -4.93 4.41
C LYS A 102 -3.18 -5.41 5.79
N LEU A 103 -2.22 -5.87 6.59
CA LEU A 103 -2.49 -6.16 7.98
C LEU A 103 -2.57 -4.84 8.74
N VAL A 104 -3.52 -4.77 9.66
CA VAL A 104 -3.58 -3.68 10.62
C VAL A 104 -2.60 -4.01 11.74
N LEU A 105 -1.61 -3.14 11.92
CA LEU A 105 -0.78 -3.10 13.10
C LEU A 105 -1.57 -2.41 14.20
N VAL A 106 -1.72 -3.08 15.33
CA VAL A 106 -2.21 -2.49 16.57
C VAL A 106 -1.09 -2.55 17.59
N TRP A 107 -0.74 -1.40 18.17
CA TRP A 107 0.18 -1.31 19.29
C TRP A 107 -0.53 -0.63 20.48
N LEU A 108 -0.34 -1.21 21.67
CA LEU A 108 -0.96 -0.75 22.91
C LEU A 108 0.01 -0.96 24.08
N GLY A 109 0.23 0.09 24.88
CA GLY A 109 0.91 0.03 26.17
C GLY A 109 -0.10 -0.11 27.30
N LEU A 110 0.18 -1.01 28.25
CA LEU A 110 -0.67 -1.28 29.40
C LEU A 110 0.17 -1.22 30.68
N SER A 111 -0.39 -0.66 31.74
CA SER A 111 0.21 -0.63 33.08
C SER A 111 -0.89 -0.55 34.15
N ALA A 112 -0.51 -0.72 35.42
CA ALA A 112 -1.44 -0.54 36.54
C ALA A 112 -2.00 0.89 36.64
N LYS A 113 -1.27 1.89 36.12
CA LYS A 113 -1.68 3.31 36.15
C LYS A 113 -2.55 3.72 34.97
N GLY A 114 -2.69 2.88 33.94
CA GLY A 114 -3.49 3.19 32.76
C GLY A 114 -3.03 2.51 31.49
N ILE A 115 -3.69 2.89 30.39
CA ILE A 115 -3.57 2.33 29.05
C ILE A 115 -3.17 3.45 28.09
N SER A 116 -2.25 3.17 27.18
CA SER A 116 -1.88 4.15 26.15
C SER A 116 -2.99 4.33 25.12
N ILE A 117 -2.99 5.45 24.41
CA ILE A 117 -3.81 5.58 23.21
C ILE A 117 -3.40 4.47 22.22
N PRO A 118 -4.34 3.65 21.70
CA PRO A 118 -4.02 2.58 20.76
C PRO A 118 -3.47 3.19 19.47
N TYR A 119 -2.32 2.68 19.02
CA TYR A 119 -1.77 3.03 17.72
C TYR A 119 -2.20 2.00 16.69
N ILE A 120 -2.91 2.48 15.66
CA ILE A 120 -3.47 1.65 14.59
C ILE A 120 -2.90 2.14 13.26
N ASP A 121 -2.23 1.26 12.51
CA ASP A 121 -1.70 1.63 11.20
C ASP A 121 -1.75 0.45 10.21
N GLY A 122 -1.83 0.77 8.92
CA GLY A 122 -1.69 -0.21 7.86
C GLY A 122 -0.23 -0.61 7.69
N THR A 123 0.04 -1.91 7.76
CA THR A 123 1.35 -2.47 7.41
C THR A 123 1.26 -3.26 6.12
N LYS A 124 2.28 -3.11 5.28
CA LYS A 124 2.50 -4.00 4.14
C LYS A 124 3.23 -5.24 4.66
N GLY A 125 2.56 -6.39 4.66
CA GLY A 125 3.14 -7.67 5.06
C GLY A 125 2.59 -8.25 6.36
N LEU A 126 2.89 -9.53 6.60
CA LEU A 126 2.33 -10.29 7.72
C LEU A 126 3.05 -10.07 9.07
N ALA A 127 4.29 -9.58 9.04
CA ALA A 127 5.16 -9.55 10.21
C ALA A 127 5.70 -8.15 10.48
N ILE A 128 5.61 -7.74 11.74
CA ILE A 128 6.27 -6.53 12.24
C ILE A 128 7.78 -6.78 12.18
N THR A 129 8.52 -5.99 11.41
CA THR A 129 9.99 -6.02 11.43
C THR A 129 10.52 -5.16 12.58
N ALA A 130 11.80 -5.34 12.94
CA ALA A 130 12.45 -4.52 13.96
C ALA A 130 12.36 -3.02 13.63
N ASP A 131 12.59 -2.64 12.37
CA ASP A 131 12.53 -1.24 11.93
C ASP A 131 11.12 -0.67 12.03
N ILE A 132 10.09 -1.45 11.69
CA ILE A 132 8.68 -1.04 11.86
C ILE A 132 8.39 -0.86 13.36
N TYR A 133 8.82 -1.78 14.20
CA TYR A 133 8.61 -1.72 15.65
C TYR A 133 9.27 -0.48 16.28
N ILE A 134 10.53 -0.21 15.95
CA ILE A 134 11.26 0.96 16.45
C ILE A 134 10.55 2.25 16.02
N ASN A 135 10.32 2.41 14.72
CA ASN A 135 9.86 3.69 14.17
C ASN A 135 8.40 3.98 14.54
N LYS A 136 7.54 2.95 14.53
CA LYS A 136 6.10 3.12 14.71
C LYS A 136 5.62 2.88 16.14
N CYS A 137 6.20 1.92 16.85
CA CYS A 137 5.72 1.51 18.18
C CYS A 137 6.51 2.19 19.30
N LEU A 138 7.85 2.11 19.27
CA LEU A 138 8.68 2.63 20.37
C LEU A 138 8.65 4.16 20.49
N SER A 139 8.43 4.88 19.39
CA SER A 139 8.25 6.32 19.41
C SER A 139 7.03 6.75 20.25
N LYS A 140 5.94 5.99 20.20
CA LYS A 140 4.71 6.24 20.98
C LYS A 140 4.82 5.81 22.44
N ARG A 141 5.67 4.82 22.71
CA ARG A 141 5.97 4.38 24.08
C ARG A 141 6.49 5.52 24.97
N ARG A 142 7.31 6.41 24.43
CA ARG A 142 7.89 7.53 25.20
C ARG A 142 6.80 8.41 25.80
N SER A 143 5.82 8.83 24.99
CA SER A 143 4.71 9.66 25.44
C SER A 143 3.90 8.97 26.54
N PHE A 144 3.64 7.67 26.42
CA PHE A 144 2.92 6.92 27.45
C PHE A 144 3.68 6.84 28.78
N ILE A 145 5.01 6.61 28.73
CA ILE A 145 5.85 6.56 29.92
C ILE A 145 5.91 7.93 30.60
N GLU A 146 6.08 9.01 29.83
CA GLU A 146 6.11 10.37 30.36
C GLU A 146 4.76 10.75 31.01
N GLU A 147 3.64 10.30 30.45
CA GLU A 147 2.32 10.59 30.98
C GLU A 147 1.99 9.81 32.27
N HIS A 148 2.32 8.51 32.32
CA HIS A 148 1.84 7.62 33.38
C HIS A 148 2.91 7.25 34.41
N HIS A 149 4.20 7.33 34.05
CA HIS A 149 5.31 6.79 34.82
C HIS A 149 6.50 7.76 34.94
N ALA A 150 6.25 9.08 34.85
CA ALA A 150 7.30 10.09 35.00
C ALA A 150 7.93 9.99 36.40
N GLY A 151 9.21 9.61 36.45
CA GLY A 151 9.97 9.48 37.69
C GLY A 151 9.81 8.12 38.40
N ASP A 152 8.99 7.21 37.87
CA ASP A 152 8.88 5.86 38.40
C ASP A 152 9.99 4.95 37.85
N GLU A 153 10.35 3.95 38.65
CA GLU A 153 11.07 2.80 38.16
C GLU A 153 10.09 1.82 37.50
N TYR A 154 10.22 1.59 36.20
CA TYR A 154 9.36 0.67 35.46
C TYR A 154 10.17 -0.37 34.68
N ILE A 155 9.58 -1.55 34.49
CA ILE A 155 10.13 -2.61 33.64
C ILE A 155 9.31 -2.70 32.37
N PHE A 156 9.98 -2.58 31.22
CA PHE A 156 9.35 -2.81 29.93
C PHE A 156 9.34 -4.30 29.59
N TRP A 157 8.14 -4.89 29.50
CA TRP A 157 7.94 -6.32 29.23
C TRP A 157 7.27 -6.56 27.86
N PRO A 158 8.03 -6.57 26.75
CA PRO A 158 7.48 -6.91 25.45
C PRO A 158 7.25 -8.43 25.31
N ASN A 159 6.35 -8.85 24.40
CA ASN A 159 6.20 -10.27 24.07
C ASN A 159 7.48 -10.82 23.39
N LEU A 160 7.58 -12.14 23.23
CA LEU A 160 8.74 -12.86 22.64
C LEU A 160 8.88 -12.72 21.10
N ALA A 161 8.27 -11.70 20.48
CA ALA A 161 8.41 -11.49 19.03
C ALA A 161 9.85 -11.11 18.66
N SER A 162 10.38 -11.71 17.59
CA SER A 162 11.76 -11.48 17.12
C SER A 162 12.06 -10.00 16.82
N SER A 163 11.06 -9.22 16.42
CA SER A 163 11.18 -7.78 16.20
C SER A 163 11.51 -6.98 17.46
N HIS A 164 11.15 -7.48 18.65
CA HIS A 164 11.40 -6.83 19.94
C HIS A 164 12.82 -7.06 20.46
N TYR A 165 13.48 -8.14 20.04
CA TYR A 165 14.83 -8.52 20.50
C TYR A 165 15.89 -8.37 19.42
N ALA A 166 15.56 -7.69 18.31
CA ALA A 166 16.56 -7.35 17.31
C ALA A 166 17.64 -6.45 17.93
N HIS A 167 18.90 -6.65 17.53
CA HIS A 167 20.06 -5.95 18.11
C HIS A 167 19.92 -4.42 18.08
N LYS A 168 19.22 -3.89 17.06
CA LYS A 168 18.90 -2.46 16.92
C LYS A 168 18.09 -1.89 18.11
N ASN A 169 17.27 -2.70 18.76
CA ASN A 169 16.44 -2.29 19.89
C ASN A 169 17.25 -2.15 21.19
N SER A 170 18.27 -2.99 21.37
CA SER A 170 19.15 -2.98 22.54
C SER A 170 19.89 -1.64 22.68
N THR A 171 20.29 -1.05 21.56
CA THR A 171 20.99 0.25 21.54
C THR A 171 20.07 1.40 21.96
N MET A 172 18.81 1.41 21.53
CA MET A 172 17.82 2.45 21.87
C MET A 172 17.34 2.39 23.34
N ALA A 173 17.31 1.19 23.92
CA ALA A 173 16.97 1.00 25.32
C ALA A 173 18.06 1.54 26.26
N SER A 174 19.33 1.42 25.83
CA SER A 174 20.51 1.80 26.62
C SER A 174 20.71 3.31 26.77
N SER A 175 20.12 4.12 25.87
CA SER A 175 20.16 5.58 25.90
C SER A 175 19.14 6.24 26.85
N THR A 176 18.29 5.45 27.49
CA THR A 176 17.37 5.88 28.56
C THR A 176 17.82 5.13 29.82
N LYS A 177 17.84 5.75 31.02
CA LYS A 177 18.33 5.14 32.29
C LYS A 177 17.52 3.91 32.79
N HIS A 178 17.15 2.97 31.93
CA HIS A 178 16.15 1.95 32.24
C HIS A 178 16.55 0.62 31.58
N GLN A 179 16.88 -0.38 32.40
CA GLN A 179 17.34 -1.70 31.95
C GLN A 179 16.19 -2.52 31.35
N ILE A 180 16.35 -2.95 30.10
CA ILE A 180 15.64 -4.14 29.60
C ILE A 180 16.34 -5.35 30.21
N ARG A 181 15.73 -5.97 31.22
CA ARG A 181 16.30 -7.18 31.83
C ARG A 181 15.97 -8.40 30.97
N THR A 182 16.95 -8.87 30.21
CA THR A 182 16.84 -10.09 29.41
C THR A 182 17.05 -11.33 30.30
N LYS A 183 15.99 -12.09 30.60
CA LYS A 183 16.17 -13.49 31.01
C LYS A 183 16.27 -14.32 29.74
N ARG A 184 17.48 -14.78 29.41
CA ARG A 184 17.65 -15.97 28.55
C ARG A 184 17.24 -17.17 29.40
N SER A 185 16.29 -17.96 28.88
CA SER A 185 15.95 -19.29 29.41
C SER A 185 17.14 -20.22 29.32
#